data_AF-A0A250JRH8-F1
#
_entry.id   AF-A0A250JRH8-F1
#
_cell.length_a   1.000
_cell.length_b   1.000
_cell.length_c   1.000
_cell.angle_alpha   90.00
_cell.angle_beta   90.00
_cell.angle_gamma   90.00
#
_symmetry.space_group_name_H-M   'P 1'
#
loop_
_entity.id
_entity.type
_entity.pdbx_description
1 polymer ?
#
loop_
_entity_poly.entity_id
_entity_poly.type
_entity_poly.pdbx_seq_one_letter_code
_entity_poly.pdbx_strand_id
1 'polypeptide(L)'
;MSADAVLPRAGLYERWAQERQGSIEPRAEGVLILGAWAPTEGPLSVIEGNVAVLGGDNRLRGVKVTGRLTSSANKFSSAFSDIASATIRGNGVTLLRSRLTAGQATVPSSSAVLVDDTGIP
;
A
#
# COMPACT_ATOMS: atom_id res chain seq x y z
N MET A 1 21.15 -45.76 8.81
CA MET A 1 19.99 -45.22 9.54
C MET A 1 20.12 -43.71 9.48
N SER A 2 19.40 -43.06 8.56
CA SER A 2 19.44 -41.59 8.43
C SER A 2 18.53 -40.97 9.47
N ALA A 3 19.01 -39.92 10.13
CA ALA A 3 18.20 -39.12 11.02
C ALA A 3 17.13 -38.37 10.21
N ASP A 4 15.87 -38.54 10.63
CA ASP A 4 14.72 -37.80 10.14
C ASP A 4 14.91 -36.31 10.38
N ALA A 5 14.95 -35.54 9.30
CA ALA A 5 14.88 -34.09 9.36
C ALA A 5 13.44 -33.68 9.72
N VAL A 6 13.25 -33.25 10.97
CA VAL A 6 12.02 -32.57 11.39
C VAL A 6 11.98 -31.20 10.71
N LEU A 7 11.16 -31.05 9.67
CA LEU A 7 10.86 -29.76 9.05
C LEU A 7 9.98 -28.92 9.99
N PRO A 8 10.29 -27.64 10.23
CA PRO A 8 9.44 -26.79 11.08
C PRO A 8 8.13 -26.41 10.36
N ARG A 9 7.03 -26.42 11.12
CA ARG A 9 5.67 -26.07 10.70
C ARG A 9 5.53 -24.56 10.44
N ALA A 10 5.96 -24.08 9.28
CA ALA A 10 5.56 -22.77 8.73
C ALA A 10 4.60 -23.01 7.55
N GLY A 11 3.32 -23.22 7.84
CA GLY A 11 2.44 -23.97 6.94
C GLY A 11 1.34 -23.21 6.19
N LEU A 12 0.72 -22.17 6.77
CA LEU A 12 -0.61 -21.75 6.28
C LEU A 12 -0.86 -20.24 6.19
N TYR A 13 -0.10 -19.38 6.86
CA TYR A 13 -0.32 -17.93 6.83
C TYR A 13 0.60 -17.18 5.86
N GLU A 14 1.73 -17.76 5.47
CA GLU A 14 2.75 -17.10 4.63
C GLU A 14 2.40 -17.11 3.13
N ARG A 15 1.38 -17.85 2.71
CA ARG A 15 1.12 -18.14 1.29
C ARG A 15 0.39 -17.04 0.51
N TRP A 16 0.16 -15.87 1.13
CA TRP A 16 -0.53 -14.72 0.51
C TRP A 16 0.36 -13.47 0.35
N ALA A 17 1.63 -13.55 0.74
CA ALA A 17 2.61 -12.53 0.42
C ALA A 17 2.93 -12.61 -1.08
N GLN A 18 2.30 -11.73 -1.86
CA GLN A 18 2.59 -11.58 -3.27
C GLN A 18 3.54 -10.41 -3.46
N GLU A 19 4.74 -10.71 -3.96
CA GLU A 19 5.70 -9.71 -4.41
C GLU A 19 5.48 -9.45 -5.90
N ARG A 20 5.36 -8.17 -6.26
CA ARG A 20 5.31 -7.72 -7.65
C ARG A 20 6.50 -6.84 -7.93
N GLN A 21 7.33 -7.26 -8.88
CA GLN A 21 8.40 -6.43 -9.41
C GLN A 21 7.87 -5.41 -10.42
N GLY A 22 8.37 -4.19 -10.32
CA GLY A 22 8.13 -3.11 -11.28
C GLY A 22 6.99 -2.17 -10.90
N SER A 23 6.97 -1.02 -11.58
CA SER A 23 6.00 0.04 -11.32
C SER A 23 4.58 -0.33 -11.79
N ILE A 24 3.57 0.21 -11.11
CA ILE A 24 2.15 0.05 -11.47
C ILE A 24 1.55 1.41 -11.80
N GLU A 25 0.77 1.47 -12.88
CA GLU A 25 0.10 2.70 -13.31
C GLU A 25 -1.39 2.45 -13.59
N PRO A 26 -2.28 2.48 -12.58
CA PRO A 26 -3.72 2.39 -12.81
C PRO A 26 -4.22 3.64 -13.55
N ARG A 27 -4.65 3.44 -14.80
CA ARG A 27 -5.17 4.51 -15.67
C ARG A 27 -6.70 4.58 -15.68
N ALA A 28 -7.37 3.45 -15.48
CA ALA A 28 -8.81 3.40 -15.35
C ALA A 28 -9.28 3.92 -13.98
N GLU A 29 -10.55 4.31 -13.91
CA GLU A 29 -11.21 4.68 -12.65
C GLU A 29 -11.67 3.43 -11.89
N GLY A 30 -11.79 3.55 -10.55
CA GLY A 30 -12.38 2.52 -9.70
C GLY A 30 -11.54 1.24 -9.50
N VAL A 31 -10.30 1.23 -9.97
CA VAL A 31 -9.34 0.13 -9.79
C VAL A 31 -9.06 -0.09 -8.30
N LEU A 32 -9.15 -1.34 -7.87
CA LEU A 32 -8.73 -1.79 -6.56
C LEU A 32 -7.43 -2.58 -6.68
N ILE A 33 -6.37 -2.06 -6.04
CA ILE A 33 -5.18 -2.82 -5.72
C ILE A 33 -5.36 -3.34 -4.30
N LEU A 34 -5.52 -4.65 -4.17
CA LEU A 34 -5.73 -5.34 -2.91
C LEU A 34 -4.54 -6.26 -2.61
N GLY A 35 -3.96 -6.10 -1.43
CA GLY A 35 -2.95 -6.98 -0.87
C GLY A 35 -3.38 -7.59 0.46
N ALA A 36 -2.60 -8.56 0.92
CA ALA A 36 -2.74 -9.19 2.22
C ALA A 36 -2.18 -8.29 3.34
N TRP A 37 -2.87 -8.22 4.47
CA TRP A 37 -2.47 -7.44 5.64
C TRP A 37 -2.69 -8.26 6.92
N ALA A 38 -1.67 -8.28 7.79
CA ALA A 38 -1.70 -8.95 9.08
C ALA A 38 -1.71 -7.92 10.23
N PRO A 39 -2.49 -8.13 11.31
CA PRO A 39 -2.55 -7.22 12.44
C PRO A 39 -1.21 -6.91 13.12
N THR A 40 -0.29 -7.88 13.14
CA THR A 40 1.00 -7.79 13.83
C THR A 40 2.15 -7.42 12.91
N GLU A 41 2.07 -7.78 11.63
CA GLU A 41 3.15 -7.63 10.65
C GLU A 41 2.91 -6.48 9.67
N GLY A 42 1.67 -6.02 9.54
CA GLY A 42 1.28 -5.01 8.57
C GLY A 42 1.05 -5.60 7.17
N PRO A 43 1.28 -4.83 6.09
CA PRO A 43 1.11 -5.31 4.73
C PRO A 43 2.10 -6.43 4.38
N LEU A 44 1.58 -7.54 3.87
CA LEU A 44 2.35 -8.71 3.42
C LEU A 44 2.56 -8.74 1.91
N SER A 45 1.71 -8.02 1.14
CA SER A 45 1.90 -7.88 -0.32
C SER A 45 2.79 -6.69 -0.63
N VAL A 46 3.82 -6.90 -1.44
CA VAL A 46 4.85 -5.90 -1.73
C VAL A 46 4.81 -5.52 -3.21
N ILE A 47 4.80 -4.22 -3.48
CA ILE A 47 5.01 -3.62 -4.80
C ILE A 47 6.43 -3.04 -4.79
N GLU A 48 7.34 -3.71 -5.49
CA GLU A 48 8.73 -3.30 -5.63
C GLU A 48 8.87 -2.30 -6.78
N GLY A 49 8.55 -1.04 -6.48
CA GLY A 49 8.60 0.04 -7.46
C GLY A 49 7.70 1.21 -7.12
N ASN A 50 7.51 2.09 -8.10
CA ASN A 50 6.65 3.25 -7.97
C ASN A 50 5.20 2.86 -8.29
N VAL A 51 4.25 3.58 -7.70
CA VAL A 51 2.82 3.47 -8.04
C VAL A 51 2.35 4.85 -8.48
N ALA A 52 1.85 4.97 -9.71
CA ALA A 52 1.28 6.20 -10.23
C ALA A 52 -0.22 6.02 -10.52
N VAL A 53 -1.07 6.59 -9.67
CA VAL A 53 -2.53 6.49 -9.80
C VAL A 53 -3.05 7.66 -10.62
N LEU A 54 -3.48 7.38 -11.85
CA LEU A 54 -3.89 8.38 -12.83
C LEU A 54 -5.42 8.49 -12.97
N GLY A 55 -6.16 7.38 -12.81
CA GLY A 55 -7.63 7.38 -12.79
C GLY A 55 -8.23 7.69 -11.41
N GLY A 56 -9.44 8.27 -11.39
CA GLY A 56 -10.20 8.59 -10.17
C GLY A 56 -10.74 7.38 -9.42
N ASP A 57 -11.19 7.60 -8.18
CA ASP A 57 -11.87 6.59 -7.34
C ASP A 57 -11.06 5.28 -7.08
N ASN A 58 -9.75 5.34 -7.31
CA ASN A 58 -8.86 4.21 -7.17
C ASN A 58 -8.53 3.93 -5.69
N ARG A 59 -8.38 2.65 -5.36
CA ARG A 59 -8.21 2.16 -3.99
C ARG A 59 -6.96 1.31 -3.86
N LEU A 60 -6.15 1.63 -2.86
CA LEU A 60 -4.97 0.87 -2.45
C LEU A 60 -5.22 0.29 -1.06
N ARG A 61 -5.15 -1.03 -0.88
CA ARG A 61 -5.47 -1.69 0.39
C ARG A 61 -4.46 -2.76 0.74
N GLY A 62 -3.87 -2.71 1.93
CA GLY A 62 -3.07 -3.82 2.46
C GLY A 62 -1.79 -4.10 1.68
N VAL A 63 -1.12 -3.07 1.15
CA VAL A 63 0.13 -3.24 0.39
C VAL A 63 1.27 -2.42 0.96
N LYS A 64 2.49 -2.93 0.75
CA LYS A 64 3.74 -2.20 0.92
C LYS A 64 4.22 -1.70 -0.44
N VAL A 65 4.41 -0.40 -0.61
CA VAL A 65 5.02 0.21 -1.79
C VAL A 65 6.43 0.65 -1.43
N THR A 66 7.45 0.01 -1.98
CA THR A 66 8.86 0.33 -1.66
C THR A 66 9.35 1.59 -2.35
N GLY A 67 8.72 1.98 -3.46
CA GLY A 67 8.98 3.24 -4.17
C GLY A 67 8.02 4.37 -3.80
N ARG A 68 7.92 5.35 -4.69
CA ARG A 68 7.05 6.52 -4.53
C ARG A 68 5.64 6.22 -5.02
N LEU A 69 4.64 6.57 -4.21
CA LEU A 69 3.25 6.69 -4.62
C LEU A 69 2.97 8.11 -5.13
N THR A 70 2.49 8.25 -6.35
CA THR A 70 2.00 9.53 -6.89
C THR A 70 0.53 9.41 -7.28
N SER A 71 -0.26 10.43 -6.96
CA SER A 71 -1.62 10.54 -7.46
C SER A 71 -2.02 12.00 -7.60
N SER A 72 -2.57 12.36 -8.75
CA SER A 72 -3.33 13.60 -8.94
C SER A 72 -4.84 13.33 -9.10
N ALA A 73 -5.25 12.07 -8.91
CA ALA A 73 -6.60 11.61 -9.17
C ALA A 73 -7.53 11.92 -7.99
N ASN A 74 -8.77 12.32 -8.32
CA ASN A 74 -9.79 12.57 -7.30
C ASN A 74 -10.24 11.27 -6.64
N LYS A 75 -10.60 11.36 -5.37
CA LYS A 75 -11.15 10.27 -4.55
C LYS A 75 -10.24 9.05 -4.45
N PHE A 76 -8.94 9.22 -4.69
CA PHE A 76 -7.96 8.20 -4.36
C PHE A 76 -8.04 7.89 -2.87
N SER A 77 -8.00 6.61 -2.52
CA SER A 77 -7.87 6.23 -1.12
C SER A 77 -6.87 5.13 -0.88
N SER A 78 -6.15 5.22 0.23
CA SER A 78 -5.28 4.17 0.74
C SER A 78 -5.75 3.72 2.12
N ALA A 79 -5.70 2.42 2.40
CA ALA A 79 -5.88 1.96 3.76
C ALA A 79 -4.97 0.78 4.12
N PHE A 80 -4.48 0.78 5.36
CA PHE A 80 -3.62 -0.29 5.89
C PHE A 80 -2.40 -0.56 5.00
N SER A 81 -1.78 0.50 4.47
CA SER A 81 -0.66 0.40 3.53
C SER A 81 0.60 1.02 4.11
N ASP A 82 1.74 0.41 3.80
CA ASP A 82 3.06 1.01 4.03
C ASP A 82 3.55 1.61 2.72
N ILE A 83 3.89 2.88 2.71
CA ILE A 83 4.30 3.59 1.49
C ILE A 83 5.60 4.30 1.79
N ALA A 84 6.64 4.04 0.99
CA ALA A 84 7.95 4.65 1.25
C ALA A 84 7.86 6.19 1.20
N SER A 85 7.33 6.74 0.11
CA SER A 85 7.05 8.17 -0.01
C SER A 85 5.80 8.41 -0.84
N ALA A 86 5.09 9.51 -0.61
CA ALA A 86 3.86 9.82 -1.33
C ALA A 86 3.76 11.28 -1.79
N THR A 87 3.08 11.50 -2.91
CA THR A 87 2.61 12.82 -3.34
C THR A 87 1.21 12.66 -3.91
N ILE A 88 0.22 13.14 -3.16
CA ILE A 88 -1.19 12.90 -3.45
C ILE A 88 -1.88 14.26 -3.53
N ARG A 89 -2.30 14.69 -4.71
CA ARG A 89 -2.79 16.05 -4.97
C ARG A 89 -4.25 16.15 -5.39
N GLY A 90 -4.92 15.01 -5.64
CA GLY A 90 -6.34 15.01 -6.02
C GLY A 90 -7.28 15.38 -4.87
N ASN A 91 -8.54 15.67 -5.19
CA ASN A 91 -9.57 16.07 -4.21
C ASN A 91 -10.30 14.88 -3.59
N GLY A 92 -10.79 15.01 -2.35
CA GLY A 92 -11.59 13.97 -1.68
C GLY A 92 -10.78 12.72 -1.33
N VAL A 93 -9.50 12.89 -1.03
CA VAL A 93 -8.59 11.79 -0.70
C VAL A 93 -8.94 11.20 0.67
N THR A 94 -8.87 9.89 0.81
CA THR A 94 -9.00 9.23 2.11
C THR A 94 -7.78 8.35 2.40
N LEU A 95 -7.07 8.63 3.49
CA LEU A 95 -6.06 7.75 4.04
C LEU A 95 -6.56 7.21 5.39
N LEU A 96 -6.36 5.91 5.60
CA LEU A 96 -6.73 5.23 6.82
C LEU A 96 -5.62 4.27 7.22
N ARG A 97 -5.04 4.44 8.40
CA ARG A 97 -4.04 3.50 8.95
C ARG A 97 -2.88 3.25 7.98
N SER A 98 -2.54 4.24 7.16
CA SER A 98 -1.42 4.15 6.23
C SER A 98 -0.18 4.76 6.86
N ARG A 99 0.97 4.15 6.64
CA ARG A 99 2.26 4.59 7.19
C ARG A 99 3.19 5.01 6.08
N LEU A 100 3.70 6.23 6.20
CA LEU A 100 4.63 6.86 5.26
C LEU A 100 6.03 6.74 5.84
N THR A 101 6.81 5.75 5.37
CA THR A 101 8.02 5.32 6.10
C THR A 101 9.23 6.24 5.88
N ALA A 102 9.26 7.02 4.80
CA ALA A 102 10.29 8.04 4.57
C ALA A 102 9.82 9.47 4.94
N GLY A 103 8.69 9.62 5.63
CA GLY A 103 8.26 10.90 6.22
C GLY A 103 7.87 11.99 5.21
N GLN A 104 7.60 11.64 3.96
CA GLN A 104 7.23 12.60 2.91
C GLN A 104 5.87 12.23 2.34
N ALA A 105 4.84 12.98 2.74
CA ALA A 105 3.55 13.01 2.07
C ALA A 105 3.09 14.46 1.93
N THR A 106 2.74 14.86 0.72
CA THR A 106 1.98 16.09 0.49
C THR A 106 0.57 15.69 0.10
N VAL A 107 -0.40 16.02 0.95
CA VAL A 107 -1.85 15.80 0.73
C VAL A 107 -2.57 17.14 0.81
N PRO A 108 -2.52 18.00 -0.23
CA PRO A 108 -3.00 19.37 -0.19
C PRO A 108 -4.53 19.49 -0.41
N SER A 109 -5.30 18.41 -0.30
CA SER A 109 -6.68 18.40 -0.77
C SER A 109 -7.66 19.01 0.24
N SER A 110 -8.45 20.00 -0.20
CA SER A 110 -9.67 20.42 0.49
C SER A 110 -10.60 19.21 0.59
N SER A 111 -10.90 18.73 1.80
CA SER A 111 -11.68 17.52 2.10
C SER A 111 -10.88 16.20 2.15
N ALA A 112 -9.57 16.24 2.42
CA ALA A 112 -8.86 15.01 2.78
C ALA A 112 -9.37 14.47 4.13
N VAL A 113 -9.57 13.16 4.22
CA VAL A 113 -9.83 12.45 5.48
C VAL A 113 -8.62 11.60 5.79
N LEU A 114 -7.97 11.87 6.92
CA LEU A 114 -6.79 11.16 7.42
C LEU A 114 -7.13 10.59 8.79
N VAL A 115 -6.94 9.29 8.99
CA VAL A 115 -7.33 8.60 10.23
C VAL A 115 -6.27 7.57 10.61
N ASP A 116 -5.63 7.78 11.76
CA ASP A 116 -4.59 6.89 12.30
C ASP A 116 -3.42 6.66 11.32
N ASP A 117 -3.14 7.65 10.46
CA ASP A 117 -2.00 7.63 9.56
C ASP A 117 -0.74 8.12 10.28
N THR A 118 0.43 7.60 9.88
CA THR A 118 1.73 7.98 10.46
C THR A 118 2.72 8.39 9.38
N GLY A 119 3.67 9.28 9.72
CA GLY A 119 4.69 9.75 8.78
C GLY A 119 4.20 10.75 7.73
N ILE A 120 3.03 11.35 7.95
CA ILE A 120 2.53 12.50 7.17
C ILE A 120 3.03 13.77 7.89
N PRO A 121 3.90 14.58 7.26
CA PRO A 121 4.35 15.86 7.83
C PRO A 121 3.26 16.94 7.80
#